data_AF-A0A961C9H7-F1
#
_entry.id   AF-A0A961C9H7-F1
#
_cell.length_a   1.000
_cell.length_b   1.000
_cell.length_c   1.000
_cell.angle_alpha   90.00
_cell.angle_beta   90.00
_cell.angle_gamma   90.00
#
_symmetry.space_group_name_H-M   'P 1'
#
loop_
_entity.id
_entity.type
_entity.pdbx_description
1 polymer ?
#
loop_
_entity_poly.entity_id
_entity_poly.type
_entity_poly.pdbx_seq_one_letter_code
_entity_poly.pdbx_strand_id
1 'polypeptide(L)'
;RDFDWRPGRPYRLAICRADSADAPDGFRAWRATVEDRDSGDTTVMRDLYVPAERIMGVSVWSEVFARCDDPSTEIRWSNAQVVGPSGEVTYPRRALVNYQSHADGGCANTCSSSGNHGLIQRTNTDRTVSQGTMLAWPRADVS
;
A
#
# COMPACT_ATOMS: atom_id res chain seq x y z
N ARG A 1 14.12 10.66 3.00
CA ARG A 1 14.87 11.02 1.77
C ARG A 1 14.04 10.52 0.59
N ASP A 2 14.07 11.22 -0.54
CA ASP A 2 13.22 10.88 -1.68
C ASP A 2 13.69 9.59 -2.37
N PHE A 3 12.74 8.79 -2.83
CA PHE A 3 12.98 7.59 -3.61
C PHE A 3 12.61 7.87 -5.06
N ASP A 4 13.44 7.41 -6.01
CA ASP A 4 13.31 7.73 -7.44
C ASP A 4 12.30 6.80 -8.14
N TRP A 5 11.02 6.99 -7.84
CA TRP A 5 9.92 6.23 -8.44
C TRP A 5 9.83 6.46 -9.94
N ARG A 6 9.66 5.38 -10.72
CA ARG A 6 9.46 5.42 -12.17
C ARG A 6 8.05 4.97 -12.54
N PRO A 7 7.28 5.76 -13.32
CA PRO A 7 5.95 5.35 -13.78
C PRO A 7 5.98 3.99 -14.49
N GLY A 8 4.98 3.15 -14.20
CA GLY A 8 4.84 1.81 -14.79
C GLY A 8 5.80 0.76 -14.21
N ARG A 9 6.80 1.15 -13.42
CA ARG A 9 7.75 0.23 -12.80
C ARG A 9 7.13 -0.44 -11.56
N PRO A 10 7.18 -1.79 -11.46
CA PRO A 10 6.66 -2.49 -10.30
C PRO A 10 7.62 -2.38 -9.11
N TYR A 11 7.07 -2.06 -7.95
CA TYR A 11 7.79 -2.02 -6.69
C TYR A 11 7.09 -2.89 -5.65
N ARG A 12 7.87 -3.52 -4.78
CA ARG A 12 7.35 -4.22 -3.61
C ARG A 12 7.62 -3.41 -2.36
N LEU A 13 6.54 -3.06 -1.67
CA LEU A 13 6.58 -2.51 -0.33
C LEU A 13 6.48 -3.65 0.68
N ALA A 14 7.36 -3.67 1.67
CA ALA A 14 7.29 -4.65 2.76
C ALA A 14 7.55 -4.00 4.11
N ILE A 15 6.80 -4.46 5.13
CA ILE A 15 7.04 -4.17 6.53
C ILE A 15 7.22 -5.50 7.25
N CYS A 16 8.40 -5.73 7.81
CA CYS A 16 8.77 -6.98 8.46
C CYS A 16 9.40 -6.72 9.82
N ARG A 17 9.39 -7.71 10.71
CA ARG A 17 10.29 -7.69 11.86
C ARG A 17 11.74 -7.69 11.36
N ALA A 18 12.58 -6.91 12.02
CA ALA A 18 14.01 -6.87 11.77
C ALA A 18 14.77 -7.00 13.09
N ASP A 19 15.98 -7.56 12.99
CA ASP A 19 16.96 -7.45 14.05
C ASP A 19 17.65 -6.09 13.92
N SER A 20 17.54 -5.27 14.97
CA SER A 20 18.22 -3.98 15.06
C SER A 20 18.91 -3.88 16.41
N ALA A 21 20.22 -3.66 16.38
CA ALA A 21 21.04 -3.44 17.58
C ALA A 21 20.69 -2.13 18.30
N ASP A 22 20.03 -1.20 17.60
CA ASP A 22 19.64 0.11 18.14
C ASP A 22 18.24 0.10 18.77
N ALA A 23 17.53 -1.03 18.73
CA ALA A 23 16.22 -1.16 19.35
C ALA A 23 16.35 -1.14 20.88
N PRO A 24 15.61 -0.27 21.61
CA PRO A 24 15.63 -0.27 23.07
C PRO A 24 15.18 -1.60 23.68
N ASP A 25 15.57 -1.85 24.93
CA ASP A 25 15.13 -3.04 25.67
C ASP A 25 13.60 -3.15 25.72
N GLY A 26 13.09 -4.33 25.37
CA GLY A 26 11.65 -4.60 25.31
C GLY A 26 10.96 -4.11 24.03
N PHE A 27 11.69 -3.46 23.10
CA PHE A 27 11.14 -3.03 21.81
C PHE A 27 11.46 -4.05 20.70
N ARG A 28 10.74 -3.93 19.60
CA ARG A 28 10.98 -4.66 18.35
C ARG A 28 11.17 -3.65 17.23
N ALA A 29 12.08 -3.94 16.31
CA ALA A 29 12.21 -3.17 15.08
C ALA A 29 11.28 -3.71 14.00
N TRP A 30 10.46 -2.82 13.46
CA TRP A 30 9.65 -3.06 12.27
C TRP A 30 10.23 -2.27 11.12
N ARG A 31 10.85 -2.97 10.19
CA ARG A 31 11.57 -2.40 9.06
C ARG A 31 10.65 -2.26 7.85
N ALA A 32 10.57 -1.04 7.34
CA ALA A 32 9.95 -0.76 6.05
C ALA A 32 11.00 -0.77 4.93
N THR A 33 10.70 -1.46 3.83
CA THR A 33 11.56 -1.54 2.64
C THR A 33 10.78 -1.26 1.36
N VAL A 34 11.50 -0.77 0.35
CA VAL A 34 11.06 -0.72 -1.04
C VAL A 34 12.04 -1.57 -1.86
N GLU A 35 11.52 -2.56 -2.56
CA GLU A 35 12.26 -3.35 -3.54
C GLU A 35 11.82 -2.92 -4.94
N ASP A 36 12.78 -2.48 -5.75
CA ASP A 36 12.59 -2.29 -7.19
C ASP A 36 12.59 -3.66 -7.86
N ARG A 37 11.47 -4.06 -8.47
CA ARG A 37 11.33 -5.43 -8.99
C ARG A 37 12.04 -5.65 -10.32
N ASP A 38 12.44 -4.59 -11.02
CA ASP A 38 13.18 -4.71 -12.27
C ASP A 38 14.68 -4.86 -12.00
N SER A 39 15.23 -4.10 -11.04
CA SER A 39 16.66 -4.23 -10.69
C SER A 39 16.95 -5.22 -9.56
N GLY A 40 15.95 -5.53 -8.72
CA GLY A 40 16.10 -6.32 -7.50
C GLY A 40 16.65 -5.53 -6.32
N ASP A 41 16.95 -4.23 -6.49
CA ASP A 41 17.53 -3.42 -5.43
C ASP A 41 16.52 -3.16 -4.32
N THR A 42 16.96 -3.40 -3.08
CA THR A 42 16.14 -3.14 -1.89
C THR A 42 16.70 -1.95 -1.12
N THR A 43 15.85 -0.94 -0.92
CA THR A 43 16.15 0.23 -0.07
C THR A 43 15.42 0.11 1.25
N VAL A 44 16.16 0.20 2.36
CA VAL A 44 15.57 0.35 3.69
C VAL A 44 15.08 1.78 3.86
N MET A 45 13.80 1.96 4.16
CA MET A 45 13.22 3.29 4.39
C MET A 45 13.50 3.75 5.82
N ARG A 46 13.11 2.92 6.80
CA ARG A 46 13.28 3.16 8.23
C ARG A 46 12.96 1.90 9.04
N ASP A 47 13.46 1.90 10.27
CA ASP A 47 12.98 1.01 11.33
C ASP A 47 12.09 1.80 12.28
N LEU A 48 10.97 1.19 12.67
CA LEU A 48 10.10 1.69 13.73
C LEU A 48 10.28 0.81 14.97
N TYR A 49 10.75 1.40 16.06
CA TYR A 49 10.87 0.71 17.34
C TYR A 49 9.59 0.83 18.13
N VAL A 50 8.90 -0.29 18.36
CA VAL A 50 7.68 -0.34 19.18
C VAL A 50 7.65 -1.62 20.03
N PRO A 51 7.06 -1.58 21.23
CA PRO A 51 6.87 -2.76 22.07
C PRO A 51 5.63 -3.55 21.59
N ALA A 52 5.60 -3.91 20.30
CA ALA A 52 4.48 -4.56 19.67
C ALA A 52 4.93 -5.81 18.89
N GLU A 53 4.13 -6.87 18.99
CA GLU A 53 4.46 -8.17 18.40
C GLU A 53 3.82 -8.39 17.03
N ARG A 54 2.81 -7.61 16.65
CA ARG A 54 2.08 -7.84 15.40
C ARG A 54 1.61 -6.54 14.75
N ILE A 55 1.50 -6.60 13.43
CA ILE A 55 0.86 -5.57 12.61
C ILE A 55 -0.63 -5.93 12.49
N MET A 56 -1.50 -4.94 12.66
CA MET A 56 -2.94 -5.06 12.41
C MET A 56 -3.46 -3.82 11.72
N GLY A 57 -4.67 -3.89 11.15
CA GLY A 57 -5.33 -2.72 10.55
C GLY A 57 -4.56 -2.14 9.36
N VAL A 58 -3.97 -3.01 8.53
CA VAL A 58 -3.18 -2.58 7.37
C VAL A 58 -4.10 -1.90 6.36
N SER A 59 -3.72 -0.68 6.00
CA SER A 59 -4.33 0.10 4.93
C SER A 59 -3.27 0.42 3.89
N VAL A 60 -3.67 0.44 2.63
CA VAL A 60 -2.89 1.05 1.54
C VAL A 60 -3.66 2.25 1.05
N TRP A 61 -2.96 3.35 0.81
CA TRP A 61 -3.56 4.55 0.26
C TRP A 61 -2.53 5.26 -0.61
N SER A 62 -3.04 6.04 -1.55
CA SER A 62 -2.25 7.02 -2.26
C SER A 62 -2.91 8.37 -2.09
N GLU A 63 -2.14 9.30 -1.51
CA GLU A 63 -2.50 10.70 -1.43
C GLU A 63 -1.90 11.40 -2.65
N VAL A 64 -2.76 11.98 -3.49
CA VAL A 64 -2.35 12.65 -4.72
C VAL A 64 -2.67 14.12 -4.56
N PHE A 65 -1.63 14.93 -4.37
CA PHE A 65 -1.72 16.38 -4.25
C PHE A 65 -1.84 17.00 -5.65
N ALA A 66 -3.00 16.85 -6.26
CA ALA A 66 -3.33 17.36 -7.58
C ALA A 66 -4.62 18.19 -7.52
N ARG A 67 -4.74 19.17 -8.41
CA ARG A 67 -6.02 19.86 -8.63
C ARG A 67 -7.01 18.87 -9.24
N CYS A 68 -8.31 19.14 -9.07
CA CYS A 68 -9.33 18.21 -9.55
C CYS A 68 -9.35 18.07 -11.09
N ASP A 69 -8.80 19.03 -11.83
CA ASP A 69 -8.69 19.06 -13.29
C ASP A 69 -7.31 18.65 -13.83
N ASP A 70 -6.36 18.32 -12.95
CA ASP A 70 -5.04 17.81 -13.38
C ASP A 70 -5.18 16.47 -14.13
N PRO A 71 -4.25 16.14 -15.03
CA PRO A 71 -4.26 14.86 -15.75
C PRO A 71 -4.43 13.65 -14.82
N SER A 72 -5.20 12.66 -15.26
CA SER A 72 -5.46 11.45 -14.48
C SER A 72 -4.17 10.69 -14.17
N THR A 73 -4.08 10.21 -12.93
CA THR A 73 -3.04 9.30 -12.46
C THR A 73 -3.69 8.01 -11.97
N GLU A 74 -3.08 6.88 -12.31
CA GLU A 74 -3.50 5.56 -11.88
C GLU A 74 -2.45 4.92 -10.97
N ILE A 75 -2.91 4.30 -9.88
CA ILE A 75 -2.08 3.53 -8.96
C ILE A 75 -2.72 2.16 -8.78
N ARG A 76 -1.90 1.11 -8.86
CA ARG A 76 -2.33 -0.29 -8.73
C ARG A 76 -1.67 -0.96 -7.53
N TRP A 77 -2.47 -1.42 -6.58
CA TRP A 77 -2.04 -2.24 -5.45
C TRP A 77 -2.29 -3.72 -5.76
N SER A 78 -1.23 -4.51 -5.84
CA SER A 78 -1.29 -5.91 -6.27
C SER A 78 -0.57 -6.84 -5.29
N ASN A 79 -0.88 -8.13 -5.36
CA ASN A 79 -0.16 -9.20 -4.67
C ASN A 79 0.02 -8.98 -3.15
N ALA A 80 -1.01 -8.45 -2.49
CA ALA A 80 -1.02 -8.30 -1.04
C ALA A 80 -0.79 -9.66 -0.37
N GLN A 81 0.16 -9.70 0.57
CA GLN A 81 0.58 -10.90 1.26
C GLN A 81 0.85 -10.57 2.72
N VAL A 82 0.43 -11.47 3.61
CA VAL A 82 0.77 -11.46 5.03
C VAL A 82 1.52 -12.76 5.32
N VAL A 83 2.68 -12.64 5.97
CA VAL A 83 3.44 -13.77 6.48
C VAL A 83 3.32 -13.73 7.99
N GLY A 84 2.74 -14.79 8.56
CA GLY A 84 2.56 -14.88 10.01
C GLY A 84 3.80 -15.43 10.72
N PRO A 85 3.77 -15.50 12.07
CA PRO A 85 4.94 -15.84 12.86
C PRO A 85 5.50 -17.25 12.62
N SER A 86 4.68 -18.19 12.13
CA SER A 86 5.11 -19.55 11.80
C SER A 86 5.51 -19.72 10.32
N GLY A 87 5.54 -18.61 9.57
CA GLY A 87 5.83 -18.60 8.14
C GLY A 87 4.60 -18.86 7.27
N GLU A 88 3.41 -18.98 7.87
CA GLU A 88 2.17 -19.18 7.13
C GLU A 88 1.85 -17.96 6.28
N VAL A 89 1.44 -18.20 5.04
CA VAL A 89 1.14 -17.14 4.10
C VAL A 89 -0.36 -17.00 3.91
N THR A 90 -0.88 -15.80 4.16
CA THR A 90 -2.27 -15.43 3.89
C THR A 90 -2.32 -14.31 2.86
N TYR A 91 -3.33 -14.35 1.99
CA TYR A 91 -3.55 -13.34 0.95
C TYR A 91 -4.88 -12.63 1.23
N PRO A 92 -4.87 -11.32 1.55
CA PRO A 92 -6.08 -10.53 1.61
C PRO A 92 -6.85 -10.64 0.29
N ARG A 93 -8.14 -10.96 0.37
CA ARG A 93 -9.01 -11.14 -0.81
C ARG A 93 -9.96 -9.98 -1.05
N ARG A 94 -10.07 -9.06 -0.09
CA ARG A 94 -10.95 -7.90 -0.16
C ARG A 94 -10.35 -6.72 0.60
N ALA A 95 -10.72 -5.51 0.20
CA ALA A 95 -10.42 -4.28 0.91
C ALA A 95 -11.68 -3.43 1.08
N LEU A 96 -11.75 -2.73 2.21
CA LEU A 96 -12.79 -1.74 2.47
C LEU A 96 -12.37 -0.40 1.85
N VAL A 97 -13.22 0.19 1.02
CA VAL A 97 -12.97 1.51 0.44
C VAL A 97 -13.17 2.59 1.50
N ASN A 98 -12.17 3.47 1.63
CA ASN A 98 -12.21 4.65 2.48
C ASN A 98 -11.67 5.88 1.73
N TYR A 99 -12.56 6.79 1.37
CA TYR A 99 -12.25 8.10 0.80
C TYR A 99 -12.24 9.17 1.89
N GLN A 100 -11.36 10.15 1.72
CA GLN A 100 -11.39 11.39 2.48
C GLN A 100 -12.66 12.19 2.12
N SER A 101 -13.29 12.78 3.13
CA SER A 101 -14.47 13.62 2.92
C SER A 101 -14.09 14.93 2.23
N HIS A 102 -15.05 15.60 1.58
CA HIS A 102 -14.82 16.94 1.04
C HIS A 102 -14.44 17.96 2.11
N ALA A 103 -15.03 17.86 3.31
CA ALA A 103 -14.74 18.76 4.43
C ALA A 103 -13.28 18.63 4.89
N ASP A 104 -12.68 17.46 4.72
CA ASP A 104 -11.28 17.19 5.07
C ASP A 104 -10.32 17.47 3.90
N GLY A 105 -10.78 18.08 2.80
CA GLY A 105 -9.95 18.38 1.62
C GLY A 105 -9.98 17.32 0.52
N GLY A 106 -10.85 16.31 0.62
CA GLY A 106 -11.04 15.32 -0.44
C GLY A 106 -11.69 15.90 -1.69
N CYS A 107 -11.34 15.36 -2.86
CA CYS A 107 -12.05 15.64 -4.12
C CYS A 107 -12.95 14.47 -4.50
N ALA A 108 -14.09 14.74 -5.16
CA ALA A 108 -15.02 13.71 -5.65
C ALA A 108 -14.50 12.96 -6.87
N ASN A 109 -13.43 13.43 -7.51
CA ASN A 109 -12.91 12.93 -8.78
C ASN A 109 -11.93 11.74 -8.64
N THR A 110 -11.92 11.05 -7.50
CA THR A 110 -11.06 9.88 -7.28
C THR A 110 -11.91 8.65 -7.03
N CYS A 111 -11.65 7.59 -7.78
CA CYS A 111 -12.36 6.32 -7.67
C CYS A 111 -11.39 5.16 -7.42
N SER A 112 -11.68 4.36 -6.40
CA SER A 112 -11.07 3.05 -6.18
C SER A 112 -11.95 1.95 -6.79
N SER A 113 -11.34 0.95 -7.42
CA SER A 113 -12.05 -0.15 -8.07
C SER A 113 -11.25 -1.45 -8.03
N SER A 114 -11.91 -2.58 -8.29
CA SER A 114 -11.21 -3.86 -8.51
C SER A 114 -10.80 -3.95 -9.98
N GLY A 115 -9.53 -4.22 -10.27
CA GLY A 115 -9.04 -4.58 -11.59
C GLY A 115 -8.61 -6.04 -11.66
N ASN A 116 -8.22 -6.52 -12.84
CA ASN A 116 -7.86 -7.94 -13.06
C ASN A 116 -6.66 -8.40 -12.22
N HIS A 117 -5.73 -7.49 -11.89
CA HIS A 117 -4.46 -7.81 -11.24
C HIS A 117 -4.26 -7.09 -9.89
N GLY A 118 -5.32 -6.53 -9.32
CA GLY A 118 -5.24 -5.82 -8.05
C GLY A 118 -6.30 -4.72 -7.90
N LEU A 119 -6.17 -3.93 -6.83
CA LEU A 119 -6.98 -2.74 -6.62
C LEU A 119 -6.39 -1.57 -7.39
N ILE A 120 -7.26 -0.76 -7.98
CA ILE A 120 -6.88 0.40 -8.78
C ILE A 120 -7.47 1.64 -8.16
N GLN A 121 -6.66 2.67 -7.92
CA GLN A 121 -7.10 4.03 -7.65
C GLN A 121 -6.80 4.89 -8.88
N ARG A 122 -7.80 5.66 -9.35
CA ARG A 122 -7.65 6.66 -10.41
C ARG A 122 -8.10 8.03 -9.93
N THR A 123 -7.33 9.06 -10.25
CA THR A 123 -7.72 10.47 -10.09
C THR A 123 -8.35 11.02 -11.38
N ASN A 124 -8.98 12.19 -11.30
CA ASN A 124 -9.67 12.85 -12.42
C ASN A 124 -10.62 11.89 -13.19
N THR A 125 -11.45 11.17 -12.44
CA THR A 125 -12.48 10.26 -12.96
C THR A 125 -13.73 10.33 -12.09
N ASP A 126 -14.89 10.00 -12.66
CA ASP A 126 -16.11 9.88 -11.88
C ASP A 126 -15.97 8.82 -10.80
N ARG A 127 -16.37 9.17 -9.57
CA ARG A 127 -16.46 8.22 -8.46
C ARG A 127 -17.73 7.40 -8.58
N THR A 128 -17.58 6.15 -9.00
CA THR A 128 -18.68 5.18 -9.16
C THR A 128 -18.77 4.18 -8.01
N VAL A 129 -17.71 4.03 -7.22
CA VAL A 129 -17.67 3.15 -6.04
C VAL A 129 -17.87 3.97 -4.78
N SER A 130 -18.86 3.61 -3.97
CA SER A 130 -19.22 4.32 -2.73
C SER A 130 -18.24 4.04 -1.57
N GLN A 131 -18.16 4.99 -0.63
CA GLN A 131 -17.53 4.82 0.67
C GLN A 131 -17.99 3.53 1.35
N GLY A 132 -17.08 2.77 1.98
CA GLY A 132 -17.41 1.55 2.71
C GLY A 132 -17.71 0.34 1.83
N THR A 133 -17.59 0.45 0.50
CA THR A 133 -17.71 -0.70 -0.39
C THR A 133 -16.58 -1.70 -0.15
N MET A 134 -16.90 -2.98 -0.09
CA MET A 134 -15.89 -4.06 -0.09
C MET A 134 -15.51 -4.40 -1.54
N LEU A 135 -14.30 -4.03 -1.95
CA LEU A 135 -13.75 -4.41 -3.25
C LEU A 135 -13.07 -5.77 -3.17
N ALA A 136 -13.17 -6.56 -4.25
CA ALA A 136 -12.35 -7.74 -4.39
C ALA A 136 -10.89 -7.30 -4.59
N TRP A 137 -9.94 -8.04 -4.03
CA TRP A 137 -8.52 -7.84 -4.26
C TRP A 137 -7.97 -9.06 -4.99
N PRO A 138 -8.06 -9.09 -6.33
CA PRO A 138 -7.50 -10.19 -7.10
C PRO A 138 -5.99 -10.23 -6.95
N ARG A 139 -5.46 -11.45 -6.94
CA ARG A 139 -4.02 -11.65 -7.10
C ARG A 139 -3.71 -11.51 -8.58
N ALA A 140 -2.57 -10.90 -8.90
CA ALA A 140 -2.03 -11.10 -10.24
C ALA A 140 -1.59 -12.57 -10.32
N ASP A 141 -1.88 -13.24 -11.43
CA ASP A 141 -1.28 -14.54 -11.70
C ASP A 141 0.24 -14.41 -11.60
N VAL A 142 0.85 -15.26 -10.78
CA VAL A 142 2.29 -15.31 -10.65
C VAL A 142 2.79 -16.12 -11.85
N SER A 143 3.13 -15.42 -12.94
CA SER A 143 3.88 -16.00 -14.06
C SER A 143 5.34 -16.17 -13.69
#